data_AF-A0A8C7IJN2-F1
#
_entry.id   AF-A0A8C7IJN2-F1
#
_cell.length_a   1.000
_cell.length_b   1.000
_cell.length_c   1.000
_cell.angle_alpha   90.00
_cell.angle_beta   90.00
_cell.angle_gamma   90.00
#
_symmetry.space_group_name_H-M   'P 1'
#
loop_
_entity.id
_entity.type
_entity.pdbx_description
1 polymer ?
#
loop_
_entity_poly.entity_id
_entity_poly.type
_entity_poly.pdbx_seq_one_letter_code
_entity_poly.pdbx_strand_id
1 'polypeptide(L)'
;MWLPSLNNRSPLQDKTHPEDHREYVMFHGCSKEGAELIKREGFKPSRADISMLGAGVYVSRDIRKACKYPLDVPDSEKRVLKIRVDVGRVKVIDRQNHPMQKIWHTEYGFDTAWVPPNVGMVPSNQQENCVYDPKRIKVIEYDHLQSGVTPEDSHVYVMYHGTSKQAAVEIQRNGFTPSRVGMLGAGVYLSRDIRKVIRYPLGSSDSNRMVLKVKVNVGRVKVINKQGHDNQYNWHTHGFDTAWVPPGVGMVPSNQEEDCVYDPKRIKVMALLDVANLKKNTTNTGEGDSSLHFDSELTFQ
;
A
#
# COMPACT_ATOMS: atom_id res chain seq x y z
N MET A 1 -13.52 33.51 -23.65
CA MET A 1 -14.73 32.91 -23.04
C MET A 1 -14.24 31.96 -21.95
N TRP A 2 -14.30 32.40 -20.70
CA TRP A 2 -13.77 31.67 -19.54
C TRP A 2 -14.76 30.57 -19.14
N LEU A 3 -14.33 29.31 -19.15
CA LEU A 3 -15.01 28.21 -18.48
C LEU A 3 -14.35 27.98 -17.11
N PRO A 4 -15.12 27.71 -16.04
CA PRO A 4 -14.57 27.62 -14.70
C PRO A 4 -13.74 26.33 -14.52
N SER A 5 -12.59 26.48 -13.87
CA SER A 5 -11.67 25.42 -13.47
C SER A 5 -12.37 24.33 -12.66
N LEU A 6 -12.29 23.08 -13.11
CA LEU A 6 -12.62 21.92 -12.28
C LEU A 6 -11.64 21.85 -11.11
N ASN A 7 -12.22 21.86 -9.91
CA ASN A 7 -11.56 22.02 -8.63
C ASN A 7 -10.61 20.84 -8.31
N ASN A 8 -9.30 21.13 -8.26
CA ASN A 8 -8.30 20.36 -7.53
C ASN A 8 -8.64 20.41 -6.02
N ARG A 9 -9.02 19.30 -5.35
CA ARG A 9 -9.52 19.33 -3.95
C ARG A 9 -9.04 18.21 -3.01
N SER A 10 -7.86 18.45 -2.44
CA SER A 10 -7.25 18.07 -1.14
C SER A 10 -7.57 16.75 -0.34
N PRO A 11 -6.58 16.19 0.41
CA PRO A 11 -6.39 14.83 1.00
C PRO A 11 -6.98 14.55 2.36
N LEU A 12 -7.74 15.49 2.85
CA LEU A 12 -8.43 15.37 4.12
C LEU A 12 -9.49 14.25 4.09
N GLN A 13 -9.73 13.63 2.93
CA GLN A 13 -10.83 12.71 2.69
C GLN A 13 -10.82 11.46 3.57
N ASP A 14 -9.66 10.95 4.04
CA ASP A 14 -9.61 9.65 4.75
C ASP A 14 -10.20 9.68 6.17
N LYS A 15 -10.19 10.84 6.83
CA LYS A 15 -10.76 11.07 8.17
C LYS A 15 -12.10 11.78 8.14
N THR A 16 -12.46 12.40 7.01
CA THR A 16 -13.74 13.06 6.85
C THR A 16 -14.81 12.06 6.47
N HIS A 17 -16.05 12.42 6.77
CA HIS A 17 -17.22 11.74 6.27
C HIS A 17 -17.10 11.50 4.75
N PRO A 18 -17.18 10.24 4.27
CA PRO A 18 -17.25 9.97 2.83
C PRO A 18 -18.52 10.60 2.26
N GLU A 19 -18.39 11.38 1.19
CA GLU A 19 -19.53 11.97 0.50
C GLU A 19 -20.36 10.86 -0.16
N ASP A 20 -21.68 10.98 -0.06
CA ASP A 20 -22.59 10.04 -0.70
C ASP A 20 -22.36 10.00 -2.22
N HIS A 21 -22.55 8.81 -2.80
CA HIS A 21 -22.46 8.54 -4.23
C HIS A 21 -21.11 8.87 -4.87
N ARG A 22 -20.05 8.84 -4.07
CA ARG A 22 -18.68 9.09 -4.53
C ARG A 22 -17.87 7.81 -4.62
N GLU A 23 -16.95 7.76 -5.57
CA GLU A 23 -15.94 6.70 -5.63
C GLU A 23 -14.68 7.10 -4.85
N TYR A 24 -14.15 6.13 -4.10
CA TYR A 24 -12.89 6.27 -3.37
C TYR A 24 -11.94 5.13 -3.71
N VAL A 25 -10.64 5.43 -3.72
CA VAL A 25 -9.60 4.41 -3.66
C VAL A 25 -9.44 3.97 -2.21
N MET A 26 -9.58 2.67 -1.96
CA MET A 26 -9.44 2.07 -0.64
C MET A 26 -8.53 0.83 -0.70
N PHE A 27 -8.34 0.20 0.44
CA PHE A 27 -7.46 -0.93 0.65
C PHE A 27 -8.14 -2.01 1.48
N HIS A 28 -7.96 -3.27 1.08
CA HIS A 28 -8.46 -4.44 1.80
C HIS A 28 -7.31 -5.36 2.18
N GLY A 29 -7.07 -5.56 3.47
CA GLY A 29 -6.11 -6.54 3.97
C GLY A 29 -6.71 -7.95 3.99
N CYS A 30 -6.02 -8.92 3.42
CA CYS A 30 -6.44 -10.33 3.36
C CYS A 30 -5.22 -11.27 3.41
N SER A 31 -5.43 -12.59 3.52
CA SER A 31 -4.34 -13.57 3.36
C SER A 31 -4.01 -13.81 1.88
N LYS A 32 -2.93 -14.53 1.60
CA LYS A 32 -2.57 -14.99 0.24
C LYS A 32 -3.73 -15.74 -0.41
N GLU A 33 -4.30 -16.69 0.30
CA GLU A 33 -5.43 -17.51 -0.13
C GLU A 33 -6.67 -16.64 -0.34
N GLY A 34 -6.89 -15.65 0.55
CA GLY A 34 -7.97 -14.69 0.42
C GLY A 34 -7.87 -13.85 -0.85
N ALA A 35 -6.68 -13.35 -1.19
CA ALA A 35 -6.45 -12.59 -2.41
C ALA A 35 -6.73 -13.42 -3.68
N GLU A 36 -6.25 -14.67 -3.73
CA GLU A 36 -6.51 -15.59 -4.85
C GLU A 36 -7.99 -15.97 -4.96
N LEU A 37 -8.67 -16.14 -3.81
CA LEU A 37 -10.10 -16.38 -3.78
C LEU A 37 -10.88 -15.19 -4.31
N ILE A 38 -10.55 -13.96 -3.88
CA ILE A 38 -11.18 -12.72 -4.36
C ILE A 38 -10.93 -12.53 -5.86
N LYS A 39 -9.75 -12.90 -6.35
CA LYS A 39 -9.41 -12.87 -7.79
C LYS A 39 -10.27 -13.82 -8.61
N ARG A 40 -10.55 -15.01 -8.10
CA ARG A 40 -11.35 -16.03 -8.80
C ARG A 40 -12.86 -15.80 -8.68
N GLU A 41 -13.33 -15.39 -7.51
CA GLU A 41 -14.76 -15.42 -7.14
C GLU A 41 -15.34 -14.04 -6.79
N GLY A 42 -14.50 -13.00 -6.70
CA GLY A 42 -14.89 -11.69 -6.21
C GLY A 42 -14.96 -11.63 -4.68
N PHE A 43 -15.25 -10.43 -4.16
CA PHE A 43 -15.45 -10.22 -2.73
C PHE A 43 -16.72 -10.91 -2.23
N LYS A 44 -16.66 -11.45 -1.01
CA LYS A 44 -17.82 -11.98 -0.28
C LYS A 44 -17.99 -11.21 1.03
N PRO A 45 -19.22 -10.82 1.41
CA PRO A 45 -19.46 -10.16 2.69
C PRO A 45 -19.07 -11.05 3.87
N SER A 46 -18.53 -10.45 4.92
CA SER A 46 -18.38 -11.12 6.21
C SER A 46 -19.73 -11.49 6.81
N ARG A 47 -19.74 -12.47 7.72
CA ARG A 47 -20.96 -12.84 8.45
C ARG A 47 -21.34 -11.75 9.45
N ALA A 48 -22.64 -11.42 9.52
CA ALA A 48 -23.15 -10.34 10.36
C ALA A 48 -23.04 -10.58 11.87
N ASP A 49 -23.10 -11.85 12.29
CA ASP A 49 -23.07 -12.26 13.69
C ASP A 49 -21.72 -11.96 14.37
N ILE A 50 -20.62 -12.15 13.66
CA ILE A 50 -19.26 -11.92 14.15
C ILE A 50 -18.69 -10.52 13.84
N SER A 51 -19.35 -9.76 12.96
CA SER A 51 -18.83 -8.49 12.43
C SER A 51 -19.36 -7.27 13.19
N MET A 52 -18.51 -6.28 13.41
CA MET A 52 -18.81 -5.07 14.19
C MET A 52 -20.00 -4.26 13.62
N LEU A 53 -20.13 -4.22 12.31
CA LEU A 53 -21.09 -3.39 11.56
C LEU A 53 -22.12 -4.25 10.82
N GLY A 54 -22.26 -5.52 11.18
CA GLY A 54 -23.07 -6.46 10.38
C GLY A 54 -22.33 -6.95 9.14
N ALA A 55 -23.09 -7.46 8.16
CA ALA A 55 -22.50 -8.08 6.97
C ALA A 55 -21.94 -7.02 6.02
N GLY A 56 -20.78 -7.30 5.43
CA GLY A 56 -20.22 -6.48 4.37
C GLY A 56 -18.74 -6.74 4.16
N VAL A 57 -18.15 -6.00 3.23
CA VAL A 57 -16.72 -6.03 2.95
C VAL A 57 -16.06 -4.86 3.69
N TYR A 58 -15.13 -5.20 4.57
CA TYR A 58 -14.39 -4.23 5.38
C TYR A 58 -13.19 -3.70 4.62
N VAL A 59 -13.12 -2.39 4.49
CA VAL A 59 -12.11 -1.70 3.68
C VAL A 59 -11.65 -0.43 4.39
N SER A 60 -10.41 -0.05 4.16
CA SER A 60 -9.82 1.14 4.75
C SER A 60 -9.29 2.08 3.70
N ARG A 61 -9.42 3.38 3.94
CA ARG A 61 -8.71 4.40 3.18
C ARG A 61 -7.23 4.52 3.61
N ASP A 62 -6.88 4.03 4.81
CA ASP A 62 -5.48 3.95 5.27
C ASP A 62 -4.86 2.59 4.91
N ILE A 63 -3.93 2.62 3.96
CA ILE A 63 -3.19 1.44 3.50
C ILE A 63 -2.43 0.73 4.62
N ARG A 64 -1.89 1.47 5.60
CA ARG A 64 -1.11 0.87 6.70
C ARG A 64 -2.02 0.17 7.68
N LYS A 65 -3.25 0.65 7.84
CA LYS A 65 -4.28 -0.09 8.57
C LYS A 65 -4.52 -1.42 7.87
N ALA A 66 -4.85 -1.37 6.57
CA ALA A 66 -5.11 -2.57 5.78
C ALA A 66 -3.95 -3.58 5.84
N CYS A 67 -2.70 -3.11 5.76
CA CYS A 67 -1.48 -3.93 5.89
C CYS A 67 -1.36 -4.73 7.19
N LYS A 68 -2.05 -4.36 8.26
CA LYS A 68 -1.99 -5.10 9.54
C LYS A 68 -2.90 -6.31 9.56
N TYR A 69 -3.92 -6.34 8.71
CA TYR A 69 -4.95 -7.37 8.71
C TYR A 69 -4.70 -8.43 7.62
N PRO A 70 -5.11 -9.69 7.87
CA PRO A 70 -5.69 -10.20 9.12
C PRO A 70 -4.68 -10.24 10.27
N LEU A 71 -5.12 -10.09 11.53
CA LEU A 71 -4.20 -9.97 12.68
C LEU A 71 -3.55 -11.30 13.07
N ASP A 72 -4.21 -12.41 12.73
CA ASP A 72 -3.84 -13.80 12.98
C ASP A 72 -3.00 -14.43 11.86
N VAL A 73 -2.80 -13.70 10.76
CA VAL A 73 -1.99 -14.13 9.62
C VAL A 73 -0.56 -13.57 9.80
N PRO A 74 0.51 -14.34 9.56
CA PRO A 74 1.88 -13.83 9.54
C PRO A 74 2.05 -12.74 8.48
N ASP A 75 2.89 -11.73 8.72
CA ASP A 75 3.12 -10.63 7.75
C ASP A 75 3.54 -11.15 6.35
N SER A 76 4.25 -12.26 6.26
CA SER A 76 4.62 -12.92 4.99
C SER A 76 3.41 -13.41 4.18
N GLU A 77 2.30 -13.73 4.83
CA GLU A 77 1.09 -14.25 4.21
C GLU A 77 0.02 -13.16 4.00
N LYS A 78 0.23 -11.95 4.51
CA LYS A 78 -0.69 -10.82 4.30
C LYS A 78 -0.59 -10.25 2.90
N ARG A 79 -1.74 -9.81 2.39
CA ARG A 79 -1.96 -9.20 1.08
C ARG A 79 -2.79 -7.96 1.29
N VAL A 80 -2.51 -6.90 0.52
CA VAL A 80 -3.38 -5.74 0.47
C VAL A 80 -3.87 -5.58 -0.96
N LEU A 81 -5.17 -5.51 -1.14
CA LEU A 81 -5.79 -5.22 -2.43
C LEU A 81 -6.05 -3.72 -2.51
N LYS A 82 -5.62 -3.08 -3.59
CA LYS A 82 -6.04 -1.71 -3.91
C LYS A 82 -7.34 -1.78 -4.69
N ILE A 83 -8.36 -1.11 -4.20
CA ILE A 83 -9.73 -1.22 -4.71
C ILE A 83 -10.33 0.17 -4.97
N ARG A 84 -11.24 0.24 -5.92
CA ARG A 84 -12.15 1.37 -6.16
C ARG A 84 -13.51 1.01 -5.57
N VAL A 85 -14.03 1.87 -4.73
CA VAL A 85 -15.25 1.64 -3.96
C VAL A 85 -16.22 2.76 -4.26
N ASP A 86 -17.35 2.44 -4.89
CA ASP A 86 -18.53 3.31 -4.94
C ASP A 86 -19.25 3.20 -3.59
N VAL A 87 -19.18 4.24 -2.76
CA VAL A 87 -19.72 4.15 -1.40
C VAL A 87 -21.24 4.23 -1.34
N GLY A 88 -21.92 4.62 -2.42
CA GLY A 88 -23.37 4.82 -2.44
C GLY A 88 -23.82 5.75 -1.30
N ARG A 89 -24.94 5.42 -0.65
CA ARG A 89 -25.39 6.15 0.55
C ARG A 89 -24.60 5.71 1.78
N VAL A 90 -24.03 6.66 2.50
CA VAL A 90 -23.15 6.40 3.64
C VAL A 90 -23.88 6.65 4.96
N LYS A 91 -23.77 5.70 5.89
CA LYS A 91 -24.24 5.87 7.26
C LYS A 91 -23.09 5.99 8.24
N VAL A 92 -23.06 7.09 8.99
CA VAL A 92 -22.16 7.25 10.13
C VAL A 92 -22.59 6.36 11.29
N ILE A 93 -21.65 5.59 11.83
CA ILE A 93 -21.77 4.80 13.04
C ILE A 93 -20.73 5.33 14.05
N ASP A 94 -21.16 6.27 14.89
CA ASP A 94 -20.28 7.12 15.72
C ASP A 94 -20.12 6.67 17.17
N ARG A 95 -20.71 5.53 17.55
CA ARG A 95 -20.60 4.97 18.90
C ARG A 95 -20.91 3.49 18.95
N GLN A 96 -20.37 2.81 19.96
CA GLN A 96 -20.78 1.47 20.31
C GLN A 96 -22.28 1.44 20.64
N ASN A 97 -22.96 0.40 20.16
CA ASN A 97 -24.41 0.21 20.28
C ASN A 97 -25.23 1.31 19.58
N HIS A 98 -24.69 1.92 18.52
CA HIS A 98 -25.48 2.81 17.66
C HIS A 98 -26.72 2.05 17.15
N PRO A 99 -27.94 2.65 17.13
CA PRO A 99 -29.17 1.94 16.78
C PRO A 99 -29.11 1.21 15.44
N MET A 100 -28.40 1.79 14.48
CA MET A 100 -28.24 1.24 13.13
C MET A 100 -26.95 0.42 12.94
N GLN A 101 -26.17 0.14 13.99
CA GLN A 101 -24.80 -0.40 13.89
C GLN A 101 -24.71 -1.66 13.01
N LYS A 102 -25.69 -2.56 13.08
CA LYS A 102 -25.71 -3.81 12.31
C LYS A 102 -26.85 -3.93 11.29
N ILE A 103 -27.70 -2.91 11.18
CA ILE A 103 -28.96 -2.95 10.41
C ILE A 103 -29.08 -1.82 9.38
N TRP A 104 -28.07 -0.94 9.29
CA TRP A 104 -28.00 0.18 8.34
C TRP A 104 -28.26 -0.25 6.89
N HIS A 105 -27.81 -1.44 6.48
CA HIS A 105 -28.03 -1.97 5.13
C HIS A 105 -29.42 -2.55 4.91
N THR A 106 -29.94 -3.33 5.85
CA THR A 106 -31.10 -4.23 5.63
C THR A 106 -32.41 -3.53 5.93
N GLU A 107 -32.43 -2.69 6.96
CA GLU A 107 -33.64 -1.96 7.37
C GLU A 107 -33.70 -0.55 6.78
N TYR A 108 -32.55 0.06 6.51
CA TYR A 108 -32.47 1.46 6.11
C TYR A 108 -31.87 1.66 4.70
N GLY A 109 -31.36 0.60 4.08
CA GLY A 109 -30.90 0.60 2.69
C GLY A 109 -29.60 1.38 2.44
N PHE A 110 -28.83 1.73 3.45
CA PHE A 110 -27.52 2.36 3.23
C PHE A 110 -26.56 1.36 2.56
N ASP A 111 -25.66 1.87 1.73
CA ASP A 111 -24.73 1.07 0.93
C ASP A 111 -23.39 0.84 1.66
N THR A 112 -22.99 1.84 2.46
CA THR A 112 -21.76 1.79 3.27
C THR A 112 -22.02 2.27 4.69
N ALA A 113 -21.57 1.54 5.70
CA ALA A 113 -21.38 2.07 7.04
C ALA A 113 -19.96 2.61 7.22
N TRP A 114 -19.85 3.81 7.79
CA TRP A 114 -18.59 4.47 8.09
C TRP A 114 -18.46 4.73 9.59
N VAL A 115 -17.36 4.27 10.17
CA VAL A 115 -16.97 4.57 11.56
C VAL A 115 -15.95 5.70 11.53
N PRO A 116 -16.21 6.85 12.17
CA PRO A 116 -15.23 7.92 12.31
C PRO A 116 -14.02 7.50 13.15
N PRO A 117 -12.85 8.15 13.02
CA PRO A 117 -11.76 7.95 13.96
C PRO A 117 -12.11 8.44 15.37
N ASN A 118 -11.44 7.92 16.38
CA ASN A 118 -11.50 8.36 17.79
C ASN A 118 -12.87 8.23 18.49
N VAL A 119 -13.73 7.32 18.03
CA VAL A 119 -15.04 7.04 18.66
C VAL A 119 -15.07 5.78 19.53
N GLY A 120 -13.93 5.13 19.78
CA GLY A 120 -13.83 3.96 20.67
C GLY A 120 -14.48 2.68 20.14
N MET A 121 -14.86 2.64 18.86
CA MET A 121 -15.55 1.49 18.24
C MET A 121 -14.60 0.34 17.87
N VAL A 122 -13.33 0.64 17.57
CA VAL A 122 -12.30 -0.34 17.22
C VAL A 122 -11.05 -0.11 18.09
N PRO A 123 -10.29 -1.14 18.46
CA PRO A 123 -9.09 -0.99 19.29
C PRO A 123 -8.05 -0.04 18.71
N SER A 124 -8.00 0.10 17.38
CA SER A 124 -7.09 1.02 16.71
C SER A 124 -7.51 2.49 16.80
N ASN A 125 -8.76 2.79 17.19
CA ASN A 125 -9.39 4.11 17.08
C ASN A 125 -9.32 4.76 15.69
N GLN A 126 -9.07 3.96 14.65
CA GLN A 126 -9.04 4.41 13.25
C GLN A 126 -10.39 4.22 12.58
N GLN A 127 -10.65 5.00 11.53
CA GLN A 127 -11.88 4.88 10.74
C GLN A 127 -12.02 3.49 10.10
N GLU A 128 -13.27 3.06 9.87
CA GLU A 128 -13.60 1.81 9.19
C GLU A 128 -14.71 2.05 8.16
N ASN A 129 -14.64 1.38 7.02
CA ASN A 129 -15.73 1.35 6.06
C ASN A 129 -16.19 -0.11 5.91
N CYS A 130 -17.50 -0.33 5.93
CA CYS A 130 -18.13 -1.61 5.64
C CYS A 130 -19.10 -1.41 4.48
N VAL A 131 -18.80 -1.99 3.32
CA VAL A 131 -19.61 -1.88 2.11
C VAL A 131 -20.49 -3.12 1.99
N TYR A 132 -21.79 -2.95 1.83
CA TYR A 132 -22.72 -4.07 1.86
C TYR A 132 -22.66 -4.93 0.60
N ASP A 133 -22.83 -4.33 -0.58
CA ASP A 133 -22.82 -5.02 -1.87
C ASP A 133 -21.39 -5.08 -2.46
N PRO A 134 -20.77 -6.26 -2.58
CA PRO A 134 -19.45 -6.43 -3.18
C PRO A 134 -19.34 -5.89 -4.62
N LYS A 135 -20.45 -5.79 -5.37
CA LYS A 135 -20.44 -5.26 -6.75
C LYS A 135 -20.02 -3.80 -6.84
N ARG A 136 -20.11 -3.07 -5.72
CA ARG A 136 -19.61 -1.68 -5.59
C ARG A 136 -18.09 -1.60 -5.47
N ILE A 137 -17.40 -2.74 -5.39
CA ILE A 137 -15.95 -2.82 -5.18
C ILE A 137 -15.29 -3.40 -6.44
N LYS A 138 -14.36 -2.63 -7.02
CA LYS A 138 -13.54 -3.05 -8.16
C LYS A 138 -12.08 -3.17 -7.71
N VAL A 139 -11.46 -4.32 -7.89
CA VAL A 139 -10.03 -4.46 -7.65
C VAL A 139 -9.24 -3.78 -8.75
N ILE A 140 -8.30 -2.92 -8.36
CA ILE A 140 -7.42 -2.17 -9.28
C ILE A 140 -6.03 -2.80 -9.30
N GLU A 141 -5.52 -3.22 -8.13
CA GLU A 141 -4.26 -3.97 -8.02
C GLU A 141 -4.47 -5.11 -7.00
N TYR A 142 -4.27 -6.37 -7.45
CA TYR A 142 -4.33 -7.57 -6.61
C TYR A 142 -3.03 -7.78 -5.80
N ASP A 143 -1.91 -7.32 -6.35
CA ASP A 143 -0.58 -7.56 -5.80
C ASP A 143 0.04 -6.31 -5.16
N HIS A 144 -0.71 -5.60 -4.31
CA HIS A 144 -0.03 -4.73 -3.34
C HIS A 144 0.48 -5.60 -2.18
N LEU A 145 1.56 -6.32 -2.48
CA LEU A 145 1.91 -7.57 -1.82
C LEU A 145 3.21 -7.47 -1.03
N GLN A 146 3.12 -7.75 0.27
CA GLN A 146 4.12 -7.40 1.27
C GLN A 146 5.46 -8.12 1.08
N SER A 147 6.51 -7.32 1.24
CA SER A 147 7.86 -7.68 1.68
C SER A 147 7.94 -9.02 2.43
N GLY A 148 8.79 -9.91 1.95
CA GLY A 148 9.25 -11.07 2.72
C GLY A 148 8.92 -12.44 2.15
N VAL A 149 8.10 -12.48 1.10
CA VAL A 149 7.92 -13.67 0.27
C VAL A 149 8.99 -13.72 -0.79
N THR A 150 9.53 -14.92 -1.05
CA THR A 150 10.48 -15.13 -2.14
C THR A 150 9.88 -14.70 -3.47
N PRO A 151 10.55 -13.81 -4.23
CA PRO A 151 10.11 -13.44 -5.57
C PRO A 151 10.08 -14.66 -6.48
N GLU A 152 9.04 -14.75 -7.30
CA GLU A 152 8.92 -15.75 -8.35
C GLU A 152 9.72 -15.29 -9.57
N ASP A 153 10.44 -16.23 -10.17
CA ASP A 153 11.23 -15.95 -11.38
C ASP A 153 10.36 -15.39 -12.50
N SER A 154 10.92 -14.42 -13.24
CA SER A 154 10.31 -13.73 -14.37
C SER A 154 9.02 -12.96 -14.06
N HIS A 155 8.62 -12.87 -12.79
CA HIS A 155 7.46 -12.10 -12.38
C HIS A 155 7.73 -10.59 -12.44
N VAL A 156 6.67 -9.80 -12.52
CA VAL A 156 6.78 -8.34 -12.52
C VAL A 156 6.11 -7.77 -11.28
N TYR A 157 6.90 -7.17 -10.40
CA TYR A 157 6.44 -6.61 -9.14
C TYR A 157 6.34 -5.10 -9.16
N VAL A 158 5.43 -4.56 -8.36
CA VAL A 158 5.51 -3.18 -7.91
C VAL A 158 6.45 -3.12 -6.71
N MET A 159 7.47 -2.27 -6.77
CA MET A 159 8.42 -2.04 -5.68
C MET A 159 8.60 -0.54 -5.41
N TYR A 160 9.41 -0.24 -4.41
CA TYR A 160 9.66 1.11 -3.95
C TYR A 160 11.15 1.38 -3.78
N HIS A 161 11.56 2.61 -4.11
CA HIS A 161 12.91 3.12 -3.86
C HIS A 161 12.81 4.43 -3.08
N GLY A 162 13.39 4.48 -1.88
CA GLY A 162 13.43 5.68 -1.05
C GLY A 162 14.71 6.46 -1.28
N THR A 163 14.60 7.73 -1.66
CA THR A 163 15.75 8.59 -1.98
C THR A 163 15.45 10.07 -1.68
N SER A 164 16.38 10.97 -1.98
CA SER A 164 16.15 12.41 -1.84
C SER A 164 15.26 12.94 -2.97
N LYS A 165 14.59 14.09 -2.77
CA LYS A 165 13.80 14.75 -3.82
C LYS A 165 14.62 15.00 -5.10
N GLN A 166 15.84 15.48 -4.94
CA GLN A 166 16.74 15.74 -6.06
C GLN A 166 17.04 14.45 -6.85
N ALA A 167 17.47 13.39 -6.15
CA ALA A 167 17.79 12.12 -6.79
C ALA A 167 16.54 11.49 -7.45
N ALA A 168 15.35 11.62 -6.86
CA ALA A 168 14.12 11.11 -7.46
C ALA A 168 13.80 11.79 -8.80
N VAL A 169 14.00 13.11 -8.90
CA VAL A 169 13.81 13.86 -10.16
C VAL A 169 14.87 13.45 -11.20
N GLU A 170 16.12 13.27 -10.79
CA GLU A 170 17.19 12.79 -11.68
C GLU A 170 16.89 11.37 -12.20
N ILE A 171 16.48 10.46 -11.33
CA ILE A 171 16.09 9.09 -11.69
C ILE A 171 14.87 9.09 -12.62
N GLN A 172 13.88 9.95 -12.38
CA GLN A 172 12.71 10.05 -13.26
C GLN A 172 13.08 10.47 -14.68
N ARG A 173 14.07 11.37 -14.83
CA ARG A 173 14.51 11.90 -16.12
C ARG A 173 15.47 10.95 -16.85
N ASN A 174 16.41 10.37 -16.12
CA ASN A 174 17.57 9.68 -16.69
C ASN A 174 17.56 8.17 -16.47
N GLY A 175 16.60 7.65 -15.69
CA GLY A 175 16.60 6.28 -15.20
C GLY A 175 17.51 6.09 -13.99
N PHE A 176 17.52 4.87 -13.45
CA PHE A 176 18.37 4.53 -12.31
C PHE A 176 19.82 4.34 -12.75
N THR A 177 20.75 4.88 -11.95
CA THR A 177 22.17 4.51 -12.00
C THR A 177 22.41 3.46 -10.91
N PRO A 178 22.92 2.25 -11.24
CA PRO A 178 23.13 1.22 -10.25
C PRO A 178 24.27 1.61 -9.30
N SER A 179 24.13 1.27 -8.02
CA SER A 179 25.24 1.38 -7.08
C SER A 179 26.37 0.43 -7.49
N ARG A 180 27.62 0.81 -7.23
CA ARG A 180 28.79 -0.06 -7.45
C ARG A 180 29.05 -1.02 -6.30
N VAL A 181 28.49 -0.73 -5.12
CA VAL A 181 28.70 -1.47 -3.88
C VAL A 181 27.39 -1.59 -3.08
N GLY A 182 27.37 -2.49 -2.12
CA GLY A 182 26.26 -2.68 -1.19
C GLY A 182 26.24 -4.09 -0.65
N MET A 183 25.29 -4.38 0.25
CA MET A 183 25.22 -5.68 0.93
C MET A 183 24.99 -6.87 -0.03
N LEU A 184 24.44 -6.62 -1.22
CA LEU A 184 24.21 -7.59 -2.29
C LEU A 184 25.07 -7.24 -3.53
N GLY A 185 26.12 -6.44 -3.38
CA GLY A 185 26.96 -5.99 -4.50
C GLY A 185 26.33 -4.87 -5.33
N ALA A 186 26.71 -4.80 -6.60
CA ALA A 186 26.28 -3.74 -7.52
C ALA A 186 24.84 -3.94 -8.00
N GLY A 187 24.08 -2.84 -8.10
CA GLY A 187 22.69 -2.86 -8.57
C GLY A 187 21.84 -1.74 -7.98
N VAL A 188 20.54 -1.78 -8.30
CA VAL A 188 19.52 -0.88 -7.78
C VAL A 188 18.76 -1.57 -6.66
N TYR A 189 18.80 -0.98 -5.46
CA TYR A 189 18.17 -1.52 -4.26
C TYR A 189 16.73 -1.05 -4.14
N LEU A 190 15.83 -2.00 -3.96
CA LEU A 190 14.38 -1.82 -3.93
C LEU A 190 13.80 -2.62 -2.77
N SER A 191 12.60 -2.26 -2.35
CA SER A 191 11.82 -3.08 -1.44
C SER A 191 10.36 -3.09 -1.85
N ARG A 192 9.69 -4.22 -1.58
CA ARG A 192 8.24 -4.33 -1.64
C ARG A 192 7.56 -3.71 -0.40
N ASP A 193 8.30 -3.37 0.65
CA ASP A 193 7.77 -2.62 1.80
C ASP A 193 7.94 -1.11 1.64
N ILE A 194 6.86 -0.40 1.36
CA ILE A 194 6.89 1.07 1.34
C ILE A 194 7.30 1.65 2.71
N ARG A 195 6.95 0.99 3.82
CA ARG A 195 7.28 1.44 5.19
C ARG A 195 8.78 1.39 5.45
N LYS A 196 9.51 0.48 4.78
CA LYS A 196 10.98 0.44 4.79
C LYS A 196 11.53 1.69 4.13
N VAL A 197 11.11 1.96 2.91
CA VAL A 197 11.77 2.94 2.06
C VAL A 197 11.47 4.39 2.42
N ILE A 198 10.33 4.69 3.05
CA ILE A 198 10.01 6.07 3.51
C ILE A 198 10.97 6.59 4.58
N ARG A 199 11.84 5.74 5.14
CA ARG A 199 12.89 6.13 6.08
C ARG A 199 14.18 6.57 5.39
N TYR A 200 14.29 6.38 4.08
CA TYR A 200 15.49 6.65 3.32
C TYR A 200 15.41 7.98 2.54
N PRO A 201 16.54 8.69 2.41
CA PRO A 201 17.81 8.43 3.09
C PRO A 201 17.71 8.62 4.61
N LEU A 202 18.47 7.82 5.35
CA LEU A 202 18.55 7.92 6.82
C LEU A 202 19.12 9.29 7.21
N GLY A 203 18.68 9.83 8.36
CA GLY A 203 19.11 11.15 8.83
C GLY A 203 18.55 12.36 8.07
N SER A 204 17.89 12.18 6.92
CA SER A 204 17.17 13.26 6.23
C SER A 204 15.81 13.57 6.84
N SER A 205 15.37 14.83 6.72
CA SER A 205 14.00 15.22 7.05
C SER A 205 13.00 14.61 6.08
N ASP A 206 11.77 14.37 6.54
CA ASP A 206 10.71 13.85 5.68
C ASP A 206 10.39 14.78 4.50
N SER A 207 10.60 16.09 4.67
CA SER A 207 10.45 17.09 3.61
C SER A 207 11.46 16.94 2.47
N ASN A 208 12.58 16.26 2.69
CA ASN A 208 13.61 16.00 1.68
C ASN A 208 13.53 14.57 1.10
N ARG A 209 12.69 13.70 1.67
CA ARG A 209 12.55 12.31 1.22
C ARG A 209 11.47 12.18 0.14
N MET A 210 11.74 11.32 -0.82
CA MET A 210 10.84 10.95 -1.91
C MET A 210 10.91 9.45 -2.12
N VAL A 211 9.78 8.83 -2.46
CA VAL A 211 9.71 7.42 -2.84
C VAL A 211 9.35 7.31 -4.32
N LEU A 212 10.12 6.56 -5.09
CA LEU A 212 9.72 6.14 -6.43
C LEU A 212 8.92 4.84 -6.33
N LYS A 213 7.66 4.84 -6.79
CA LYS A 213 6.91 3.61 -7.10
C LYS A 213 7.37 3.12 -8.47
N VAL A 214 7.83 1.88 -8.54
CA VAL A 214 8.41 1.30 -9.76
C VAL A 214 7.77 -0.03 -10.10
N LYS A 215 7.72 -0.36 -11.39
CA LYS A 215 7.40 -1.70 -11.91
C LYS A 215 8.69 -2.40 -12.30
N VAL A 216 8.94 -3.59 -11.77
CA VAL A 216 10.24 -4.29 -11.85
C VAL A 216 10.04 -5.68 -12.42
N ASN A 217 10.66 -5.96 -13.56
CA ASN A 217 10.79 -7.34 -14.03
C ASN A 217 12.00 -7.99 -13.34
N VAL A 218 11.75 -8.88 -12.38
CA VAL A 218 12.84 -9.44 -11.55
C VAL A 218 13.70 -10.47 -12.29
N GLY A 219 13.25 -10.99 -13.44
CA GLY A 219 13.99 -12.01 -14.17
C GLY A 219 14.32 -13.21 -13.29
N ARG A 220 15.52 -13.77 -13.41
CA ARG A 220 15.97 -14.87 -12.53
C ARG A 220 16.41 -14.35 -11.17
N VAL A 221 15.88 -14.91 -10.10
CA VAL A 221 16.08 -14.42 -8.73
C VAL A 221 17.04 -15.32 -7.95
N LYS A 222 18.06 -14.72 -7.32
CA LYS A 222 18.94 -15.41 -6.37
C LYS A 222 18.57 -15.05 -4.95
N VAL A 223 18.14 -16.04 -4.17
CA VAL A 223 17.97 -15.88 -2.72
C VAL A 223 19.33 -15.84 -2.03
N ILE A 224 19.57 -14.79 -1.25
CA ILE A 224 20.76 -14.59 -0.43
C ILE A 224 20.32 -14.59 1.04
N ASN A 225 20.36 -15.76 1.67
CA ASN A 225 19.72 -16.01 2.98
C ASN A 225 20.68 -16.01 4.18
N LYS A 226 21.92 -15.57 4.00
CA LYS A 226 22.91 -15.47 5.09
C LYS A 226 24.00 -14.46 4.75
N GLN A 227 24.58 -13.85 5.78
CA GLN A 227 25.80 -13.06 5.62
C GLN A 227 26.95 -13.97 5.17
N GLY A 228 27.75 -13.50 4.22
CA GLY A 228 28.85 -14.28 3.63
C GLY A 228 28.37 -15.39 2.69
N HIS A 229 27.18 -15.27 2.10
CA HIS A 229 26.71 -16.21 1.10
C HIS A 229 27.64 -16.21 -0.13
N ASP A 230 27.94 -17.38 -0.70
CA ASP A 230 28.91 -17.53 -1.81
C ASP A 230 28.62 -16.63 -3.02
N ASN A 231 27.33 -16.38 -3.26
CA ASN A 231 26.83 -15.52 -4.33
C ASN A 231 26.46 -14.09 -3.90
N GLN A 232 26.82 -13.64 -2.68
CA GLN A 232 26.33 -12.38 -2.12
C GLN A 232 26.65 -11.16 -3.01
N TYR A 233 27.80 -11.15 -3.69
CA TYR A 233 28.26 -9.98 -4.46
C TYR A 233 28.38 -10.22 -5.97
N ASN A 234 28.29 -11.47 -6.43
CA ASN A 234 28.54 -11.88 -7.82
C ASN A 234 27.40 -12.73 -8.42
N TRP A 235 26.22 -12.77 -7.82
CA TRP A 235 25.04 -13.47 -8.35
C TRP A 235 24.75 -13.11 -9.82
N HIS A 236 24.97 -11.86 -10.23
CA HIS A 236 24.74 -11.40 -11.60
C HIS A 236 25.68 -12.06 -12.62
N THR A 237 26.92 -12.40 -12.24
CA THR A 237 27.84 -13.13 -13.13
C THR A 237 27.46 -14.59 -13.31
N HIS A 238 26.53 -15.09 -12.48
CA HIS A 238 25.97 -16.44 -12.55
C HIS A 238 24.62 -16.47 -13.28
N GLY A 239 24.26 -15.39 -13.98
CA GLY A 239 23.07 -15.30 -14.82
C GLY A 239 21.77 -15.02 -14.05
N PHE A 240 21.85 -14.50 -12.82
CA PHE A 240 20.71 -13.98 -12.09
C PHE A 240 20.53 -12.48 -12.37
N ASP A 241 19.28 -12.04 -12.45
CA ASP A 241 18.93 -10.65 -12.76
C ASP A 241 18.65 -9.81 -11.50
N THR A 242 18.21 -10.49 -10.44
CA THR A 242 17.91 -9.91 -9.13
C THR A 242 18.49 -10.79 -8.02
N ALA A 243 19.18 -10.20 -7.05
CA ALA A 243 19.39 -10.83 -5.75
C ALA A 243 18.31 -10.37 -4.77
N TRP A 244 17.84 -11.28 -3.93
CA TRP A 244 16.85 -10.99 -2.91
C TRP A 244 17.29 -11.52 -1.55
N VAL A 245 17.21 -10.68 -0.52
CA VAL A 245 17.42 -11.07 0.88
C VAL A 245 16.06 -11.23 1.56
N PRO A 246 15.77 -12.40 2.18
CA PRO A 246 14.57 -12.58 2.99
C PRO A 246 14.64 -11.79 4.30
N PRO A 247 13.50 -11.54 4.97
CA PRO A 247 13.49 -10.95 6.30
C PRO A 247 14.03 -11.95 7.33
N GLY A 248 14.49 -11.44 8.48
CA GLY A 248 14.87 -12.27 9.64
C GLY A 248 16.18 -13.05 9.53
N VAL A 249 16.97 -12.88 8.46
CA VAL A 249 18.27 -13.59 8.30
C VAL A 249 19.47 -12.81 8.81
N GLY A 250 19.26 -11.68 9.52
CA GLY A 250 20.33 -10.94 10.20
C GLY A 250 21.33 -10.23 9.28
N MET A 251 21.03 -10.09 7.99
CA MET A 251 21.93 -9.43 7.02
C MET A 251 21.79 -7.91 6.98
N VAL A 252 20.66 -7.37 7.44
CA VAL A 252 20.43 -5.93 7.58
C VAL A 252 19.93 -5.60 8.98
N PRO A 253 20.30 -4.45 9.56
CA PRO A 253 19.85 -4.06 10.90
C PRO A 253 18.32 -4.03 11.06
N SER A 254 17.58 -3.79 9.97
CA SER A 254 16.12 -3.77 10.00
C SER A 254 15.48 -5.16 10.01
N ASN A 255 16.23 -6.23 9.71
CA ASN A 255 15.72 -7.57 9.43
C ASN A 255 14.60 -7.62 8.37
N GLN A 256 14.51 -6.61 7.50
CA GLN A 256 13.54 -6.52 6.42
C GLN A 256 14.16 -6.93 5.09
N GLU A 257 13.33 -7.45 4.19
CA GLU A 257 13.75 -7.86 2.86
C GLU A 257 14.29 -6.74 1.97
N GLU A 258 15.08 -7.10 0.97
CA GLU A 258 15.62 -6.18 -0.03
C GLU A 258 15.86 -6.90 -1.36
N ASP A 259 15.49 -6.25 -2.45
CA ASP A 259 15.81 -6.68 -3.81
C ASP A 259 16.95 -5.81 -4.33
N CYS A 260 17.93 -6.42 -5.00
CA CYS A 260 18.99 -5.73 -5.72
C CYS A 260 18.94 -6.18 -7.19
N VAL A 261 18.50 -5.28 -8.07
CA VAL A 261 18.34 -5.54 -9.51
C VAL A 261 19.58 -5.07 -10.25
N TYR A 262 20.18 -5.93 -11.09
CA TYR A 262 21.47 -5.62 -11.71
C TYR A 262 21.34 -4.60 -12.84
N ASP A 263 20.42 -4.84 -13.79
CA ASP A 263 20.18 -3.96 -14.94
C ASP A 263 19.01 -3.00 -14.66
N PRO A 264 19.27 -1.68 -14.54
CA PRO A 264 18.24 -0.65 -14.38
C PRO A 264 17.12 -0.68 -15.44
N LYS A 265 17.39 -1.19 -16.65
CA LYS A 265 16.38 -1.26 -17.73
C LYS A 265 15.19 -2.14 -17.37
N ARG A 266 15.33 -3.01 -16.37
CA ARG A 266 14.25 -3.84 -15.82
C ARG A 266 13.28 -3.07 -14.93
N ILE A 267 13.57 -1.80 -14.63
CA ILE A 267 12.84 -0.95 -13.69
C ILE A 267 12.18 0.20 -14.44
N LYS A 268 10.85 0.29 -14.34
CA LYS A 268 10.07 1.41 -14.89
C LYS A 268 9.51 2.26 -13.75
N VAL A 269 9.90 3.53 -13.70
CA VAL A 269 9.31 4.51 -12.77
C VAL A 269 7.83 4.73 -13.14
N MET A 270 6.95 4.59 -12.16
CA MET A 270 5.52 4.81 -12.31
C MET A 270 5.06 6.13 -11.67
N ALA A 271 5.58 6.44 -10.47
CA ALA A 271 5.18 7.62 -9.73
C ALA A 271 6.26 8.05 -8.72
N LEU A 272 6.22 9.34 -8.34
CA LEU A 272 6.99 9.92 -7.25
C LEU A 272 6.03 10.24 -6.10
N LEU A 273 6.38 9.81 -4.88
CA LEU A 273 5.57 9.95 -3.68
C LEU A 273 6.37 10.73 -2.63
N ASP A 274 5.91 11.93 -2.27
CA ASP A 274 6.57 12.75 -1.24
C ASP A 274 6.37 12.11 0.14
N VAL A 275 7.45 11.91 0.89
CA VAL A 275 7.38 11.23 2.19
C VAL A 275 6.74 12.11 3.26
N ALA A 276 6.97 13.41 3.24
CA ALA A 276 6.25 14.32 4.14
C ALA A 276 4.75 14.20 3.90
N ASN A 277 4.32 13.97 2.66
CA ASN A 277 2.92 13.74 2.34
C ASN A 277 2.40 12.40 2.83
N LEU A 278 3.17 11.33 2.60
CA LEU A 278 2.83 9.98 3.08
C LEU A 278 2.73 9.93 4.60
N LYS A 279 3.56 10.70 5.31
CA LYS A 279 3.59 10.76 6.77
C LYS A 279 2.67 11.82 7.37
N LYS A 280 2.38 12.90 6.65
CA LYS A 280 1.37 13.89 7.05
C LYS A 280 -0.08 13.39 6.98
N ASN A 281 -0.25 12.09 6.72
CA ASN A 281 -1.49 11.36 6.86
C ASN A 281 -1.42 10.42 8.10
N THR A 282 -0.54 10.70 9.08
CA THR A 282 -0.28 9.86 10.27
C THR A 282 -0.30 10.60 11.59
N THR A 283 0.07 11.88 11.62
CA THR A 283 0.43 12.61 12.84
C THR A 283 -0.61 13.62 13.36
N ASN A 284 -1.79 13.80 12.71
CA ASN A 284 -2.89 14.63 13.30
C ASN A 284 -3.82 13.70 14.04
N THR A 285 -3.26 13.21 15.13
CA THR A 285 -3.93 12.62 16.29
C THR A 285 -3.29 13.29 17.49
N GLY A 286 -3.58 14.58 17.70
CA GLY A 286 -2.81 15.39 18.64
C GLY A 286 -1.39 15.68 18.11
N GLU A 287 -1.20 16.91 17.64
CA GLU A 287 0.02 17.52 17.09
C GLU A 287 0.55 17.00 15.73
N GLY A 288 -0.03 17.56 14.65
CA GLY A 288 0.67 17.87 13.38
C GLY A 288 0.33 17.01 12.15
N ASP A 289 -0.48 17.52 11.19
CA ASP A 289 -0.85 16.84 9.90
C ASP A 289 -1.80 17.70 9.05
N SER A 290 -1.25 18.66 8.32
CA SER A 290 -1.87 19.02 7.05
C SER A 290 -1.61 17.90 6.04
N SER A 291 -2.53 16.94 6.00
CA SER A 291 -2.96 16.11 4.87
C SER A 291 -2.20 16.32 3.54
N LEU A 292 -1.81 15.25 2.80
CA LEU A 292 -1.45 15.35 1.36
C LEU A 292 -2.06 14.29 0.40
N HIS A 293 -2.40 14.78 -0.81
CA HIS A 293 -3.44 14.37 -1.78
C HIS A 293 -2.78 13.71 -2.96
N PHE A 294 -3.44 12.69 -3.46
CA PHE A 294 -3.15 12.12 -4.76
C PHE A 294 -4.34 12.46 -5.65
N ASP A 295 -4.17 13.53 -6.42
CA ASP A 295 -4.97 13.73 -7.62
C ASP A 295 -4.72 12.53 -8.55
N SER A 296 -5.80 11.90 -8.99
CA SER A 296 -5.78 10.77 -9.91
C SER A 296 -6.60 11.11 -11.15
N GLU A 297 -6.07 12.00 -11.98
CA GLU A 297 -6.47 12.10 -13.38
C GLU A 297 -5.21 12.27 -14.24
N LEU A 298 -4.77 11.16 -14.83
CA LEU A 298 -4.09 11.17 -16.12
C LEU A 298 -4.88 10.21 -17.01
N THR A 299 -5.94 10.74 -17.60
CA THR A 299 -6.54 10.21 -18.83
C THR A 299 -5.47 10.31 -19.92
N PHE A 300 -5.01 9.16 -20.43
CA PHE A 300 -4.27 9.11 -21.69
C PHE A 300 -5.29 9.08 -22.84
N GLN A 301 -5.22 10.08 -23.71
CA GLN A 301 -5.42 9.87 -25.15
C GLN A 301 -4.14 9.24 -25.71
#